data_AF-A0A3C0Z9T3-F1
#
_entry.id   AF-A0A3C0Z9T3-F1
#
_cell.length_a   1.000
_cell.length_b   1.000
_cell.length_c   1.000
_cell.angle_alpha   90.00
_cell.angle_beta   90.00
_cell.angle_gamma   90.00
#
_symmetry.space_group_name_H-M   'P 1'
#
loop_
_entity.id
_entity.type
_entity.pdbx_description
1 polymer ?
#
loop_
_entity_poly.entity_id
_entity_poly.type
_entity_poly.pdbx_seq_one_letter_code
_entity_poly.pdbx_strand_id
1 'polypeptide(L)'
;NFVLLILVILSAYVWHYVKPIYLNNFQNHYWLWIFPVIAAVGLLGQFWIKTFKKDGIGFLFSSLFILGSFATTVASMFPIVLPSTNDVNPSLTIQNAAAHEYGLSVGLGWFMFAAILVIAYFIIQFRVFKGKLDDVGYGEH
;
A
#
# COMPACT_ATOMS: atom_id res chain seq x y z
N ASN A 1 -12.26 -5.10 13.43
CA ASN A 1 -10.97 -5.83 13.49
C ASN A 1 -11.13 -7.32 13.23
N PHE A 2 -11.92 -8.07 14.00
CA PHE A 2 -12.13 -9.51 13.71
C PHE A 2 -12.68 -9.80 12.31
N VAL A 3 -13.71 -9.06 11.86
CA VAL A 3 -14.23 -9.18 10.50
C VAL A 3 -13.15 -8.90 9.45
N LEU A 4 -12.34 -7.87 9.65
CA LEU A 4 -11.27 -7.50 8.74
C LEU A 4 -10.19 -8.58 8.66
N LEU A 5 -9.80 -9.17 9.79
CA LEU A 5 -8.87 -10.29 9.84
C LEU A 5 -9.41 -11.51 9.08
N ILE A 6 -10.70 -11.84 9.27
CA ILE A 6 -11.36 -12.93 8.52
C ILE A 6 -11.33 -12.64 7.03
N LEU A 7 -11.67 -11.41 6.61
CA LEU A 7 -11.65 -11.01 5.20
C LEU A 7 -10.23 -11.09 4.60
N VAL A 8 -9.19 -10.70 5.35
CA VAL A 8 -7.79 -10.78 4.91
C VAL A 8 -7.36 -12.24 4.71
N ILE A 9 -7.66 -13.11 5.67
CA ILE A 9 -7.33 -14.55 5.57
C ILE A 9 -8.09 -15.18 4.40
N LEU A 10 -9.39 -14.91 4.28
CA LEU A 10 -10.20 -15.44 3.20
C LEU A 10 -9.70 -14.94 1.84
N SER A 11 -9.38 -13.65 1.73
CA SER A 11 -8.80 -13.07 0.51
C SER A 11 -7.48 -13.74 0.13
N ALA A 12 -6.55 -13.88 1.09
CA ALA A 12 -5.26 -14.55 0.85
C ALA A 12 -5.43 -16.03 0.44
N TYR A 13 -6.40 -16.72 1.07
CA TYR A 13 -6.72 -18.11 0.74
C TYR A 13 -7.31 -18.25 -0.68
N VAL A 14 -8.29 -17.42 -1.03
CA VAL A 14 -8.90 -17.40 -2.37
C VAL A 14 -7.85 -17.07 -3.42
N TRP A 15 -6.98 -16.09 -3.16
CA TRP A 15 -5.89 -15.73 -4.06
C TRP A 15 -4.97 -16.92 -4.35
N HIS A 16 -4.55 -17.64 -3.31
CA HIS A 16 -3.70 -18.82 -3.46
C HIS A 16 -4.35 -19.90 -4.34
N TYR A 17 -5.66 -20.09 -4.20
CA TYR A 17 -6.41 -21.06 -5.01
C TYR A 17 -6.54 -20.64 -6.48
N VAL A 18 -6.77 -19.34 -6.76
CA VAL A 18 -7.00 -18.84 -8.13
C VAL A 18 -5.69 -18.75 -8.93
N LYS A 19 -4.57 -18.36 -8.29
CA LYS A 19 -3.26 -18.23 -8.96
C LYS A 19 -2.10 -18.56 -8.00
N PRO A 20 -1.65 -19.83 -7.93
CA PRO A 20 -0.57 -20.23 -7.01
C PRO A 20 0.83 -19.72 -7.41
N ILE A 21 1.02 -19.32 -8.67
CA ILE A 21 2.34 -19.00 -9.26
C ILE A 21 2.99 -17.74 -8.64
N TYR A 22 2.19 -16.79 -8.13
CA TYR A 22 2.71 -15.50 -7.65
C TYR A 22 3.39 -15.55 -6.28
N LEU A 23 3.30 -16.68 -5.55
CA LEU A 23 4.01 -16.83 -4.27
C LEU A 23 5.47 -17.26 -4.42
N ASN A 24 5.89 -17.68 -5.62
CA ASN A 24 7.26 -18.15 -5.86
C ASN A 24 8.31 -17.04 -5.65
N ASN A 25 7.93 -15.77 -5.84
CA ASN A 25 8.82 -14.62 -5.59
C ASN A 25 9.28 -14.54 -4.13
N PHE A 26 8.41 -14.86 -3.17
CA PHE A 26 8.74 -14.86 -1.74
C PHE A 26 9.67 -16.00 -1.34
N GLN A 27 9.68 -17.09 -2.10
CA GLN A 27 10.60 -18.22 -1.88
C GLN A 27 11.99 -17.91 -2.44
N ASN A 28 12.05 -17.23 -3.58
CA ASN A 28 13.31 -16.85 -4.21
C ASN A 28 13.98 -15.65 -3.52
N HIS A 29 13.19 -14.70 -2.99
CA HIS A 29 13.69 -13.49 -2.34
C HIS A 29 13.10 -13.33 -0.93
N TYR A 30 13.79 -13.89 0.07
CA TYR A 30 13.34 -13.86 1.46
C TYR A 30 13.13 -12.44 2.03
N TRP A 31 13.82 -11.42 1.50
CA TRP A 31 13.62 -10.04 1.96
C TRP A 31 12.20 -9.50 1.67
N LEU A 32 11.51 -10.03 0.65
CA LEU A 32 10.15 -9.57 0.30
C LEU A 32 9.13 -9.85 1.41
N TRP A 33 9.43 -10.75 2.34
CA TRP A 33 8.60 -11.01 3.53
C TRP A 33 8.43 -9.79 4.45
N ILE A 34 9.26 -8.76 4.31
CA ILE A 34 9.09 -7.52 5.07
C ILE A 34 7.72 -6.87 4.80
N PHE A 35 7.20 -6.93 3.58
CA PHE A 35 5.91 -6.32 3.21
C PHE A 35 4.71 -6.99 3.89
N PRO A 36 4.56 -8.34 3.86
CA PRO A 36 3.47 -8.99 4.57
C PRO A 36 3.62 -8.86 6.09
N VAL A 37 4.86 -8.80 6.61
CA VAL A 37 5.09 -8.53 8.03
C VAL A 37 4.62 -7.12 8.42
N ILE A 38 4.93 -6.11 7.61
CA ILE A 38 4.43 -4.74 7.79
C ILE A 38 2.89 -4.72 7.79
N ALA A 39 2.26 -5.44 6.86
CA ALA A 39 0.81 -5.57 6.81
C ALA A 39 0.25 -6.21 8.09
N ALA A 40 0.85 -7.31 8.54
CA ALA A 40 0.46 -8.03 9.75
C ALA A 40 0.61 -7.16 11.00
N VAL A 41 1.71 -6.40 11.13
CA VAL A 41 1.92 -5.46 12.24
C VAL A 41 0.89 -4.34 12.20
N GLY A 42 0.58 -3.80 11.03
CA GLY A 42 -0.50 -2.84 10.83
C GLY A 42 -1.85 -3.36 11.33
N LEU A 43 -2.20 -4.58 10.91
CA LEU A 43 -3.45 -5.25 11.26
C LEU A 43 -3.55 -5.55 12.77
N LEU A 44 -2.49 -6.13 13.35
CA LEU A 44 -2.44 -6.48 14.77
C LEU A 44 -2.47 -5.22 15.64
N GLY A 45 -1.76 -4.16 15.23
CA GLY A 45 -1.77 -2.88 15.93
C GLY A 45 -3.15 -2.24 16.01
N GLN A 46 -4.03 -2.49 15.03
CA GLN A 46 -5.42 -2.02 15.09
C GLN A 46 -6.24 -2.65 16.21
N PHE A 47 -5.90 -3.85 16.70
CA PHE A 47 -6.62 -4.47 17.84
C PHE A 47 -6.40 -3.71 19.15
N TRP A 48 -5.24 -3.08 19.33
CA TRP A 48 -4.91 -2.30 20.52
C TRP A 48 -5.16 -0.80 20.35
N ILE A 49 -5.87 -0.37 19.31
CA ILE A 49 -6.17 1.05 19.05
C ILE A 49 -6.82 1.74 20.25
N LYS A 50 -7.72 1.02 20.95
CA LYS A 50 -8.44 1.56 22.12
C LYS A 50 -7.52 1.84 23.32
N THR A 51 -6.32 1.27 23.35
CA THR A 51 -5.34 1.46 24.42
C THR A 51 -4.41 2.64 24.13
N PHE A 52 -4.32 3.11 22.87
CA PHE A 52 -3.45 4.21 22.52
C PHE A 52 -4.05 5.55 22.95
N LYS A 53 -3.30 6.33 23.74
CA LYS A 53 -3.68 7.67 24.18
C LYS A 53 -3.54 8.76 23.10
N LYS A 54 -2.98 8.41 21.93
CA LYS A 54 -2.74 9.33 20.81
C LYS A 54 -3.43 8.78 19.57
N ASP A 55 -4.44 9.48 19.07
CA ASP A 55 -5.22 9.06 17.91
C ASP A 55 -4.37 8.87 16.63
N GLY A 56 -3.27 9.62 16.51
CA GLY A 56 -2.33 9.49 15.40
C GLY A 56 -1.65 8.11 15.28
N ILE A 57 -1.54 7.35 16.38
CA ILE A 57 -0.97 6.00 16.35
C ILE A 57 -1.94 5.03 15.66
N GLY A 58 -3.25 5.18 15.89
CA GLY A 58 -4.25 4.36 15.22
C GLY A 58 -4.28 4.57 13.72
N PHE A 59 -4.16 5.83 13.29
CA PHE A 59 -4.02 6.18 11.87
C PHE A 59 -2.77 5.56 11.25
N LEU A 60 -1.63 5.59 11.96
CA LEU A 60 -0.39 5.00 11.48
C LEU A 60 -0.52 3.49 11.22
N PHE A 61 -1.10 2.73 12.15
CA PHE A 61 -1.31 1.29 11.97
C PHE A 61 -2.23 0.97 10.79
N SER A 62 -3.27 1.77 10.56
CA SER A 62 -4.15 1.64 9.38
C SER A 62 -3.41 1.89 8.07
N SER A 63 -2.64 2.98 8.01
CA SER A 63 -1.79 3.30 6.85
C SER A 63 -0.76 2.21 6.59
N LEU A 64 -0.15 1.67 7.65
CA LEU A 64 0.84 0.60 7.57
C LEU A 64 0.24 -0.70 7.05
N PHE A 65 -0.99 -1.04 7.49
CA PHE A 65 -1.74 -2.18 6.97
C PHE A 65 -2.01 -2.04 5.46
N ILE A 66 -2.47 -0.87 5.01
CA ILE A 66 -2.75 -0.61 3.59
C ILE A 66 -1.46 -0.68 2.77
N LEU A 67 -0.41 0.03 3.19
CA LEU A 67 0.89 0.05 2.50
C LEU A 67 1.50 -1.34 2.41
N GLY A 68 1.54 -2.08 3.53
CA GLY A 68 2.08 -3.44 3.56
C GLY A 68 1.28 -4.39 2.67
N SER A 69 -0.05 -4.34 2.72
CA SER A 69 -0.91 -5.22 1.90
C SER A 69 -0.75 -4.95 0.40
N PHE A 70 -0.70 -3.68 0.01
CA PHE A 70 -0.50 -3.29 -1.39
C PHE A 70 0.91 -3.66 -1.88
N ALA A 71 1.94 -3.35 -1.09
CA ALA A 71 3.32 -3.70 -1.43
C ALA A 71 3.53 -5.22 -1.53
N THR A 72 2.90 -6.00 -0.66
CA THR A 72 2.91 -7.48 -0.72
C THR A 72 2.32 -7.98 -2.04
N THR A 73 1.21 -7.38 -2.47
CA THR A 73 0.55 -7.75 -3.73
C THR A 73 1.46 -7.47 -4.93
N VAL A 74 2.06 -6.28 -4.98
CA VAL A 74 3.00 -5.90 -6.05
C VAL A 74 4.24 -6.80 -6.03
N ALA A 75 4.82 -7.08 -4.86
CA ALA A 75 5.97 -7.97 -4.70
C ALA A 75 5.67 -9.41 -5.14
N SER A 76 4.44 -9.88 -4.89
CA SER A 76 3.98 -11.20 -5.34
C SER A 76 3.87 -11.27 -6.87
N MET A 77 3.31 -10.24 -7.50
CA MET A 77 3.02 -10.24 -8.94
C MET A 77 4.23 -9.93 -9.83
N PHE A 78 5.25 -9.27 -9.29
CA PHE A 78 6.47 -8.93 -10.03
C PHE A 78 7.07 -10.15 -10.76
N PRO A 79 7.50 -10.05 -12.04
CA PRO A 79 7.56 -8.87 -12.89
C PRO A 79 6.31 -8.65 -13.76
N ILE A 80 5.23 -9.39 -13.53
CA ILE A 80 3.99 -9.32 -14.33
C ILE A 80 3.10 -8.20 -13.76
N VAL A 81 2.76 -7.21 -14.60
CA VAL A 81 1.88 -6.10 -14.20
C VAL A 81 0.42 -6.41 -14.54
N LEU A 82 0.17 -7.08 -15.66
CA LEU A 82 -1.17 -7.49 -16.07
C LEU A 82 -1.10 -8.86 -16.74
N PRO A 83 -1.62 -9.92 -16.10
CA PRO A 83 -1.63 -11.25 -16.68
C PRO A 83 -2.62 -11.33 -17.84
N SER A 84 -2.17 -11.88 -18.97
CA SER A 84 -3.06 -12.24 -20.07
C SER A 84 -3.81 -13.53 -19.74
N THR A 85 -5.08 -13.61 -20.14
CA THR A 85 -5.89 -14.83 -20.04
C THR A 85 -5.97 -15.59 -21.37
N ASN A 86 -5.40 -15.03 -22.45
CA ASN A 86 -5.42 -15.61 -23.79
C ASN A 86 -4.03 -16.16 -24.17
N ASP A 87 -3.99 -17.26 -24.91
CA ASP A 87 -2.75 -17.89 -25.38
C ASP A 87 -2.06 -17.11 -26.52
N VAL A 88 -2.79 -16.19 -27.17
CA VAL A 88 -2.31 -15.44 -28.34
C VAL A 88 -1.39 -14.29 -27.92
N ASN A 89 -1.71 -13.60 -26.82
CA ASN A 89 -0.97 -12.43 -26.37
C ASN A 89 -0.25 -12.71 -25.06
N PRO A 90 1.06 -12.41 -24.96
CA PRO A 90 1.80 -12.58 -23.72
C PRO A 90 1.29 -11.63 -22.63
N SER A 91 1.54 -11.97 -21.38
CA SER A 91 1.25 -11.08 -20.25
C SER A 91 2.04 -9.78 -20.35
N LEU A 92 1.46 -8.67 -19.89
CA LEU A 92 2.23 -7.43 -19.73
C LEU A 92 3.15 -7.57 -18.52
N THR A 93 4.43 -7.37 -18.78
CA THR A 93 5.52 -7.39 -17.81
C THR A 93 6.14 -6.00 -17.76
N ILE A 94 6.91 -5.72 -16.72
CA ILE A 94 7.61 -4.44 -16.61
C ILE A 94 8.49 -4.16 -17.84
N GLN A 95 9.07 -5.20 -18.44
CA GLN A 95 10.00 -5.04 -19.56
C GLN A 95 9.32 -4.72 -20.89
N ASN A 96 8.09 -5.20 -21.10
CA ASN A 96 7.33 -4.90 -22.33
C ASN A 96 6.38 -3.70 -22.18
N ALA A 97 6.04 -3.32 -20.95
CA ALA A 97 5.15 -2.20 -20.65
C ALA A 97 5.89 -0.90 -20.29
N ALA A 98 7.22 -0.96 -20.07
CA ALA A 98 8.01 0.22 -19.76
C ALA A 98 8.05 1.22 -20.92
N ALA A 99 8.07 2.51 -20.57
CA ALA A 99 8.32 3.58 -21.52
C ALA A 99 9.77 3.52 -22.05
N HIS A 100 10.00 4.16 -23.20
CA HIS A 100 11.34 4.29 -23.76
C HIS A 100 12.30 4.99 -22.78
N GLU A 101 13.60 4.65 -22.83
CA GLU A 101 14.60 5.04 -21.83
C GLU A 101 14.65 6.54 -21.56
N TYR A 102 14.53 7.36 -22.60
CA TYR A 102 14.47 8.82 -22.48
C TYR A 102 13.26 9.28 -21.64
N GLY A 103 12.06 8.79 -21.98
CA GLY A 103 10.83 9.16 -21.28
C GLY A 103 10.85 8.68 -19.82
N LEU A 104 11.39 7.49 -19.58
CA LEU A 104 11.54 6.95 -18.23
C LEU A 104 12.52 7.80 -17.38
N SER A 105 13.66 8.17 -17.95
CA SER A 105 14.70 8.95 -17.26
C SER A 105 14.23 10.37 -16.92
N VAL A 106 13.62 11.06 -17.89
CA VAL A 106 13.04 12.40 -17.67
C VAL A 106 11.87 12.33 -16.68
N GLY A 107 11.01 11.32 -16.83
CA GLY A 107 9.87 11.09 -15.94
C GLY A 107 10.31 10.85 -14.49
N LEU A 108 11.34 10.05 -14.26
CA LEU A 108 11.90 9.83 -12.93
C LEU A 108 12.48 11.11 -12.32
N GLY A 109 13.21 11.91 -13.12
CA GLY A 109 13.74 13.20 -12.67
C GLY A 109 12.63 14.15 -12.21
N TRP A 110 11.59 14.30 -13.03
CA TRP A 110 10.43 15.13 -12.68
C TRP A 110 9.64 14.58 -11.49
N PHE A 111 9.43 13.27 -11.44
CA PHE A 111 8.72 12.60 -10.35
C PHE A 111 9.39 12.85 -9.00
N MET A 112 10.72 12.76 -8.91
CA MET A 112 11.45 13.04 -7.66
C MET A 112 11.21 14.48 -7.18
N PHE A 113 11.29 15.45 -8.09
CA PHE A 113 11.03 16.85 -7.76
C PHE A 113 9.58 17.08 -7.31
N ALA A 114 8.62 16.54 -8.06
CA ALA A 114 7.20 16.63 -7.72
C ALA A 114 6.88 15.93 -6.38
N ALA A 115 7.46 14.76 -6.12
CA ALA A 115 7.28 14.03 -4.86
C ALA A 115 7.79 14.83 -3.66
N ILE A 116 8.95 15.49 -3.77
CA ILE A 116 9.48 16.37 -2.71
C ILE A 116 8.51 17.52 -2.42
N LEU A 117 7.99 18.18 -3.47
CA LEU A 117 7.02 19.26 -3.32
C LEU A 117 5.74 18.79 -2.64
N VAL A 118 5.21 17.64 -3.05
CA VAL A 118 4.00 17.05 -2.45
C VAL A 118 4.21 16.71 -0.99
N ILE A 119 5.36 16.10 -0.64
CA ILE A 119 5.70 15.81 0.77
C ILE A 119 5.80 17.10 1.59
N ALA A 120 6.48 18.12 1.08
CA ALA A 120 6.60 19.42 1.76
C ALA A 120 5.22 20.07 1.97
N TYR A 121 4.36 20.03 0.96
CA TYR A 121 2.98 20.51 1.04
C TYR A 121 2.21 19.79 2.15
N PHE A 122 2.23 18.44 2.18
CA PHE A 122 1.53 17.69 3.22
C PHE A 122 2.08 17.99 4.63
N ILE A 123 3.41 18.12 4.79
CA ILE A 123 4.01 18.48 6.08
C ILE A 123 3.49 19.84 6.58
N ILE A 124 3.48 20.84 5.70
CA ILE A 124 2.98 22.19 6.03
C ILE A 124 1.48 22.12 6.35
N GLN A 125 0.69 21.46 5.49
CA GLN A 125 -0.75 21.28 5.68
C GLN A 125 -1.06 20.65 7.04
N PHE A 126 -0.47 19.49 7.36
CA PHE A 126 -0.67 18.83 8.66
C PHE A 126 -0.18 19.67 9.84
N ARG A 127 0.82 20.54 9.65
CA ARG A 127 1.29 21.46 10.69
C ARG A 127 0.33 22.63 10.90
N VAL A 128 -0.22 23.20 9.84
CA VAL A 128 -1.16 24.32 9.87
C VAL A 128 -2.49 23.90 10.47
N PHE A 129 -3.02 22.74 10.05
CA PHE A 129 -4.27 22.18 10.57
C PHE A 129 -4.10 21.40 11.88
N LYS A 130 -2.94 21.53 12.55
CA LYS A 130 -2.69 20.88 13.82
C LYS A 130 -3.45 21.60 14.94
N GLY A 131 -4.66 21.13 15.22
CA GLY A 131 -5.50 21.61 16.30
C GLY A 131 -6.65 20.65 16.55
N LYS A 132 -7.25 20.71 17.74
CA LYS A 132 -8.54 20.05 17.95
C LYS A 132 -9.60 20.91 17.27
N LEU A 133 -10.52 20.27 16.54
CA LEU A 133 -11.74 20.95 16.15
C LEU A 133 -12.50 21.19 17.45
N ASP A 134 -12.66 22.45 17.84
CA ASP A 134 -13.53 22.80 18.96
C ASP A 134 -14.97 22.47 18.57
N ASP A 135 -15.77 22.11 19.56
CA ASP A 135 -17.21 21.87 19.45
C ASP A 135 -17.93 23.23 19.32
N VAL A 136 -17.48 24.04 18.36
CA VAL A 136 -18.12 25.31 18.03
C VAL A 136 -19.44 24.92 17.41
N GLY A 137 -20.53 25.02 18.19
CA GLY A 137 -21.88 24.85 17.69
C GLY A 137 -21.99 25.64 16.40
N TYR A 138 -22.21 24.94 15.28
CA TYR A 138 -22.47 25.57 14.00
C TYR A 138 -23.61 26.56 14.24
N GLY A 139 -23.28 27.86 14.20
CA GLY A 139 -24.22 28.91 14.54
C GLY A 139 -25.49 28.73 13.74
N GLU A 140 -26.62 28.85 14.43
CA GLU A 140 -27.97 28.96 13.89
C GLU A 140 -27.99 30.00 12.75
N HIS A 141 -27.90 29.51 11.51
CA HIS A 141 -28.24 30.24 10.30
C HIS A 141 -29.14 29.35 9.45
#